data_AF-A0A7X8V8J4-F1
#
_entry.id   AF-A0A7X8V8J4-F1
#
_cell.length_a   1.000
_cell.length_b   1.000
_cell.length_c   1.000
_cell.angle_alpha   90.00
_cell.angle_beta   90.00
_cell.angle_gamma   90.00
#
_symmetry.space_group_name_H-M   'P 1'
#
loop_
_entity.id
_entity.type
_entity.pdbx_description
1 polymer ?
#
loop_
_entity_poly.entity_id
_entity_poly.type
_entity_poly.pdbx_seq_one_letter_code
_entity_poly.pdbx_strand_id
1 'polypeptide(L)'
;MPKFALLNIEAVEGNQTFEKLLVDGIAPFDTFENNLEAKDRRSLEKIYFYMNEVANNRTLPNTKFKDVTPKREKVKEYEFKDGDLRVYGISKFSGKIIILGGYKNQQKKDYRAFRSLKKQYLNQELTKTNNNEKSRTPKK
;
A
#
# COMPACT_ATOMS: atom_id res chain seq x y z
N MET A 1 -18.69 -7.10 7.11
CA MET A 1 -17.33 -6.53 7.20
C MET A 1 -16.60 -6.92 5.93
N PRO A 2 -15.86 -5.99 5.30
CA PRO A 2 -15.04 -6.32 4.14
C PRO A 2 -13.94 -7.32 4.54
N LYS A 3 -13.63 -8.25 3.65
CA LYS A 3 -12.56 -9.24 3.82
C LYS A 3 -11.28 -8.71 3.22
N PHE A 4 -10.26 -8.53 4.04
CA PHE A 4 -8.94 -8.13 3.55
C PHE A 4 -7.99 -9.31 3.36
N ALA A 5 -7.24 -9.28 2.26
CA ALA A 5 -6.13 -10.19 1.95
C ALA A 5 -4.98 -9.41 1.30
N LEU A 6 -3.81 -10.04 1.17
CA LEU A 6 -2.65 -9.49 0.50
C LEU A 6 -2.28 -10.39 -0.68
N LEU A 7 -1.90 -9.78 -1.80
CA LEU A 7 -1.42 -10.47 -2.99
C LEU A 7 -0.09 -9.88 -3.42
N ASN A 8 0.89 -10.71 -3.74
CA ASN A 8 2.20 -10.25 -4.18
C ASN A 8 2.10 -9.41 -5.48
N ILE A 9 2.94 -8.40 -5.60
CA ILE A 9 3.11 -7.63 -6.83
C ILE A 9 4.34 -8.19 -7.54
N GLU A 10 4.12 -9.15 -8.43
CA GLU A 10 5.19 -9.91 -9.10
C GLU A 10 6.16 -9.03 -9.89
N ALA A 11 5.70 -7.88 -10.40
CA ALA A 11 6.54 -6.92 -11.12
C ALA A 11 7.57 -6.17 -10.24
N VAL A 12 7.55 -6.37 -8.92
CA VAL A 12 8.48 -5.73 -7.97
C VAL A 12 9.31 -6.80 -7.28
N GLU A 13 10.58 -6.87 -7.69
CA GLU A 13 11.54 -7.85 -7.21
C GLU A 13 12.64 -7.16 -6.40
N GLY A 14 12.88 -7.65 -5.18
CA GLY A 14 13.95 -7.14 -4.34
C GLY A 14 13.94 -7.71 -2.92
N ASN A 15 14.82 -7.15 -2.08
CA ASN A 15 14.98 -7.57 -0.69
C ASN A 15 13.73 -7.34 0.17
N GLN A 16 12.93 -6.34 -0.17
CA GLN A 16 11.65 -6.05 0.47
C GLN A 16 10.49 -6.48 -0.42
N THR A 17 9.52 -7.16 0.16
CA THR A 17 8.33 -7.62 -0.55
C THR A 17 7.30 -6.51 -0.74
N PHE A 18 6.67 -6.46 -1.91
CA PHE A 18 5.57 -5.54 -2.21
C PHE A 18 4.30 -6.35 -2.47
N GLU A 19 3.28 -6.12 -1.64
CA GLU A 19 1.97 -6.73 -1.82
C GLU A 19 0.92 -5.66 -2.09
N LYS A 20 -0.14 -5.99 -2.80
CA LYS A 20 -1.34 -5.15 -2.92
C LYS A 20 -2.43 -5.64 -1.97
N LEU A 21 -3.17 -4.70 -1.39
CA LEU A 21 -4.32 -4.98 -0.54
C LEU A 21 -5.51 -5.39 -1.41
N LEU A 22 -6.08 -6.56 -1.13
CA LEU A 22 -7.37 -7.00 -1.65
C LEU A 22 -8.48 -6.66 -0.65
N VAL A 23 -9.60 -6.16 -1.15
CA VAL A 23 -10.83 -5.86 -0.41
C VAL A 23 -11.96 -6.63 -1.07
N ASP A 24 -12.50 -7.63 -0.38
CA ASP A 24 -13.51 -8.55 -0.91
C ASP A 24 -13.09 -9.17 -2.26
N GLY A 25 -11.80 -9.50 -2.38
CA GLY A 25 -11.19 -10.10 -3.57
C GLY A 25 -10.75 -9.12 -4.65
N ILE A 26 -11.03 -7.82 -4.50
CA ILE A 26 -10.68 -6.78 -5.48
C ILE A 26 -9.54 -5.92 -4.96
N ALA A 27 -8.48 -5.72 -5.73
CA ALA A 27 -7.45 -4.74 -5.39
C ALA A 27 -7.88 -3.33 -5.86
N PRO A 28 -7.97 -2.33 -4.97
CA PRO A 28 -8.23 -0.95 -5.38
C PRO A 28 -7.10 -0.40 -6.27
N PHE A 29 -5.87 -0.86 -6.05
CA PHE A 29 -4.73 -0.52 -6.91
C PHE A 29 -4.89 -1.07 -8.33
N ASP A 30 -5.18 -2.36 -8.52
CA ASP A 30 -5.42 -2.92 -9.86
C ASP A 30 -6.59 -2.23 -10.57
N THR A 31 -7.65 -1.88 -9.81
CA THR A 31 -8.79 -1.13 -10.37
C THR A 31 -8.34 0.22 -10.93
N PHE A 32 -7.43 0.90 -10.24
CA PHE A 32 -6.84 2.14 -10.75
C PHE A 32 -6.01 1.88 -12.02
N GLU A 33 -5.14 0.87 -12.02
CA GLU A 33 -4.27 0.54 -13.17
C GLU A 33 -5.07 0.16 -14.42
N ASN A 34 -6.14 -0.61 -14.25
CA ASN A 34 -7.01 -1.03 -15.34
C ASN A 34 -7.76 0.14 -15.97
N ASN A 35 -8.03 1.19 -15.21
CA ASN A 35 -8.72 2.40 -15.66
C ASN A 35 -7.78 3.54 -16.09
N LEU A 36 -6.46 3.33 -16.08
CA LEU A 36 -5.50 4.34 -16.52
C LEU A 36 -5.59 4.61 -18.01
N GLU A 37 -5.61 5.90 -18.37
CA GLU A 37 -5.47 6.35 -19.74
C GLU A 37 -4.10 5.95 -20.33
N ALA A 38 -4.05 5.70 -21.64
CA ALA A 38 -2.82 5.29 -22.33
C ALA A 38 -1.65 6.26 -22.10
N LYS A 39 -1.94 7.57 -22.03
CA LYS A 39 -0.94 8.62 -21.80
C LYS A 39 -0.21 8.49 -20.45
N ASP A 40 -0.87 7.91 -19.45
CA ASP A 40 -0.37 7.81 -18.09
C ASP A 40 0.41 6.52 -17.82
N ARG A 41 0.38 5.56 -18.75
CA ARG A 41 1.04 4.25 -18.61
C ARG A 41 2.53 4.36 -18.34
N ARG A 42 3.22 5.27 -19.04
CA ARG A 42 4.66 5.52 -18.84
C ARG A 42 4.98 6.05 -17.44
N SER A 43 4.06 6.80 -16.83
CA SER A 43 4.23 7.25 -15.45
C SER A 43 4.04 6.11 -14.45
N LEU A 44 3.11 5.19 -14.72
CA LEU A 44 2.94 3.99 -13.91
C LEU A 44 4.18 3.07 -13.99
N GLU A 45 4.74 2.85 -15.19
CA GLU A 45 5.98 2.07 -15.38
C GLU A 45 7.15 2.63 -14.56
N LYS A 46 7.32 3.96 -14.52
CA LYS A 46 8.33 4.60 -13.67
C LYS A 46 8.05 4.41 -12.18
N ILE A 47 6.78 4.42 -11.77
CA ILE A 47 6.42 4.14 -10.39
C ILE A 47 6.79 2.69 -10.03
N TYR A 48 6.54 1.71 -10.90
CA TYR A 48 7.03 0.33 -10.72
C TYR A 48 8.55 0.25 -10.62
N PHE A 49 9.27 1.01 -11.45
CA PHE A 49 10.72 1.14 -11.34
C PHE A 49 11.13 1.70 -9.96
N TYR A 50 10.44 2.73 -9.46
CA TYR A 50 10.70 3.27 -8.11
C TYR A 50 10.38 2.28 -7.00
N MET A 51 9.34 1.44 -7.16
CA MET A 51 9.05 0.37 -6.22
C MET A 51 10.18 -0.66 -6.20
N ASN A 52 10.72 -1.06 -7.35
CA ASN A 52 11.89 -1.94 -7.46
C ASN A 52 13.14 -1.36 -6.79
N GLU A 53 13.43 -0.07 -7.01
CA GLU A 53 14.54 0.62 -6.35
C GLU A 53 14.37 0.58 -4.81
N VAL A 54 13.19 0.92 -4.31
CA VAL A 54 12.88 0.88 -2.87
C VAL A 54 12.92 -0.56 -2.34
N ALA A 55 12.48 -1.54 -3.13
CA ALA A 55 12.53 -2.95 -2.78
C ALA A 55 13.97 -3.43 -2.57
N ASN A 56 14.90 -2.87 -3.34
CA ASN A 56 16.34 -3.13 -3.25
C ASN A 56 17.08 -2.15 -2.32
N ASN A 57 16.38 -1.56 -1.34
CA ASN A 57 16.93 -0.67 -0.32
C ASN A 57 17.60 0.60 -0.88
N ARG A 58 17.26 1.03 -2.10
CA ARG A 58 17.74 2.30 -2.65
C ARG A 58 16.94 3.46 -2.06
N THR A 59 17.64 4.51 -1.68
CA THR A 59 17.03 5.77 -1.26
C THR A 59 16.62 6.57 -2.49
N LEU A 60 15.37 7.01 -2.52
CA LEU A 60 14.85 7.88 -3.57
C LEU A 60 14.56 9.29 -3.05
N PRO A 61 14.70 10.32 -3.90
CA PRO A 61 14.28 11.67 -3.55
C PRO A 61 12.81 11.75 -3.16
N ASN A 62 12.49 12.69 -2.28
CA ASN A 62 11.11 13.00 -1.86
C ASN A 62 10.18 13.36 -3.02
N THR A 63 10.70 13.72 -4.19
CA THR A 63 9.91 13.96 -5.41
C THR A 63 9.38 12.68 -6.04
N LYS A 64 9.98 11.51 -5.77
CA LYS A 64 9.63 10.19 -6.33
C LYS A 64 9.00 9.26 -5.28
N PHE A 65 9.53 9.25 -4.06
CA PHE A 65 9.04 8.43 -2.96
C PHE A 65 9.11 9.25 -1.67
N LYS A 66 7.98 9.40 -0.96
CA LYS A 66 7.87 10.30 0.19
C LYS A 66 7.21 9.59 1.37
N ASP A 67 7.78 9.78 2.56
CA ASP A 67 7.09 9.49 3.84
C ASP A 67 6.01 10.57 4.07
N VAL A 68 4.76 10.11 4.17
CA VAL A 68 3.57 10.96 4.37
C VAL A 68 2.85 10.64 5.68
N THR A 69 3.55 9.94 6.59
CA THR A 69 3.04 9.49 7.88
C THR A 69 2.67 10.68 8.77
N PRO A 70 1.43 10.75 9.27
CA PRO A 70 1.06 11.71 10.32
C PRO A 70 1.90 11.51 11.58
N LYS A 71 2.21 12.60 12.31
CA LYS A 71 3.10 12.57 13.49
C LYS A 71 2.78 11.52 14.56
N ARG A 72 1.51 11.10 14.69
CA ARG A 72 1.03 10.16 15.72
C ARG A 72 0.79 8.75 15.19
N GLU A 73 1.00 8.51 13.89
CA GLU A 73 0.79 7.21 13.28
C GLU A 73 2.04 6.33 13.45
N LYS A 74 1.83 5.11 13.96
CA LYS A 74 2.91 4.14 14.18
C LYS A 74 3.30 3.42 12.89
N VAL A 75 2.32 3.15 12.03
CA VAL A 75 2.53 2.50 10.74
C VAL A 75 2.90 3.58 9.73
N LYS A 76 4.07 3.43 9.09
CA LYS A 76 4.53 4.39 8.10
C LYS A 76 3.63 4.37 6.87
N GLU A 77 3.30 5.56 6.38
CA GLU A 77 2.57 5.81 5.14
C GLU A 77 3.55 6.36 4.09
N TYR A 78 3.43 5.88 2.87
CA TYR A 78 4.30 6.28 1.77
C TYR A 78 3.49 6.66 0.52
N GLU A 79 4.09 7.55 -0.28
CA GLU A 79 3.57 7.99 -1.57
C GLU A 79 4.65 7.88 -2.64
N PHE A 80 4.42 7.05 -3.66
CA PHE A 80 5.19 7.01 -4.91
C PHE A 80 4.59 7.98 -5.93
N LYS A 81 5.44 8.61 -6.73
CA LYS A 81 5.07 9.73 -7.59
C LYS A 81 5.80 9.74 -8.92
N ASP A 82 5.05 9.90 -10.00
CA ASP A 82 5.56 10.39 -11.29
C ASP A 82 4.47 11.20 -11.98
N GLY A 83 4.81 12.36 -12.53
CA GLY A 83 3.83 13.27 -13.15
C GLY A 83 2.63 13.55 -12.24
N ASP A 84 1.43 13.24 -12.74
CA ASP A 84 0.17 13.37 -12.03
C ASP A 84 -0.25 12.10 -11.27
N LEU A 85 0.46 10.98 -11.39
CA LEU A 85 0.10 9.73 -10.71
C LEU A 85 0.66 9.65 -9.28
N ARG A 86 -0.15 9.17 -8.36
CA ARG A 86 0.22 8.91 -6.96
C ARG A 86 -0.16 7.48 -6.59
N VAL A 87 0.77 6.75 -5.99
CA VAL A 87 0.50 5.41 -5.46
C VAL A 87 0.83 5.36 -3.97
N TYR A 88 -0.14 4.92 -3.19
CA TYR A 88 -0.14 4.98 -1.74
C TYR A 88 0.06 3.61 -1.13
N GLY A 89 0.96 3.53 -0.16
CA GLY A 89 1.24 2.29 0.55
C GLY A 89 1.62 2.50 2.00
N ILE A 90 1.74 1.40 2.74
CA ILE A 90 2.16 1.37 4.14
C ILE A 90 3.34 0.44 4.34
N SER A 91 4.11 0.66 5.41
CA SER A 91 5.13 -0.31 5.85
C SER A 91 4.49 -1.58 6.38
N LYS A 92 5.09 -2.74 6.08
CA LYS A 92 4.88 -4.01 6.76
C LYS A 92 6.22 -4.61 7.17
N PHE A 93 6.21 -5.68 7.96
CA PHE A 93 7.42 -6.45 8.21
C PHE A 93 7.99 -6.98 6.89
N SER A 94 9.29 -6.78 6.66
CA SER A 94 9.98 -7.16 5.42
C SER A 94 9.40 -6.57 4.11
N GLY A 95 8.74 -5.41 4.17
CA GLY A 95 8.41 -4.67 2.95
C GLY A 95 7.24 -3.69 3.06
N LYS A 96 6.39 -3.64 2.03
CA LYS A 96 5.32 -2.65 1.90
C LYS A 96 4.02 -3.28 1.37
N ILE A 97 2.90 -2.64 1.73
CA ILE A 97 1.57 -2.94 1.20
C ILE A 97 1.09 -1.74 0.41
N ILE A 98 0.85 -1.91 -0.89
CA ILE A 98 0.23 -0.95 -1.78
C ILE A 98 -1.29 -1.05 -1.65
N ILE A 99 -1.95 0.08 -1.46
CA ILE A 99 -3.39 0.12 -1.16
C ILE A 99 -4.18 0.76 -2.29
N LEU A 100 -3.73 1.90 -2.79
CA LEU A 100 -4.51 2.74 -3.70
C LEU A 100 -3.58 3.45 -4.69
N GLY A 101 -4.05 3.63 -5.92
CA GLY A 101 -3.50 4.59 -6.87
C GLY A 101 -4.50 5.71 -7.15
N GLY A 102 -4.02 6.87 -7.58
CA GLY A 102 -4.86 8.02 -7.88
C GLY A 102 -4.11 9.13 -8.61
N TYR A 103 -4.81 10.24 -8.84
CA TYR A 103 -4.28 11.42 -9.52
C TYR A 103 -4.01 12.55 -8.53
N LYS A 104 -2.98 13.35 -8.80
CA LYS A 104 -2.53 14.48 -7.97
C LYS A 104 -3.66 15.47 -7.66
N ASN A 105 -4.54 15.74 -8.63
CA ASN A 105 -5.69 16.63 -8.45
C ASN A 105 -6.76 16.07 -7.50
N GLN A 106 -6.81 14.75 -7.29
CA GLN A 106 -7.72 14.05 -6.37
C GLN A 106 -7.06 13.65 -5.05
N GLN A 107 -5.77 13.98 -4.86
CA GLN A 107 -4.94 13.55 -3.73
C GLN A 107 -5.60 13.72 -2.34
N LYS A 108 -6.36 14.80 -2.10
CA LYS A 108 -7.07 14.99 -0.81
C LYS A 108 -8.14 13.92 -0.58
N LYS A 109 -8.88 13.55 -1.63
CA LYS A 109 -9.89 12.48 -1.60
C LYS A 109 -9.20 11.12 -1.45
N ASP A 110 -8.11 10.91 -2.20
CA ASP A 110 -7.35 9.67 -2.17
C ASP A 110 -6.74 9.39 -0.80
N TYR A 111 -6.18 10.41 -0.13
CA TYR A 111 -5.69 10.26 1.25
C TYR A 111 -6.79 9.83 2.24
N ARG A 112 -8.03 10.32 2.08
CA ARG A 112 -9.15 9.91 2.93
C ARG A 112 -9.50 8.45 2.68
N ALA A 113 -9.59 8.03 1.41
CA ALA A 113 -9.87 6.64 1.04
C ALA A 113 -8.76 5.69 1.50
N PHE A 114 -7.50 6.03 1.20
CA PHE A 114 -6.30 5.30 1.62
C PHE A 114 -6.28 5.08 3.13
N ARG A 115 -6.45 6.13 3.94
CA ARG A 115 -6.41 6.01 5.41
C ARG A 115 -7.59 5.25 5.97
N SER A 116 -8.76 5.34 5.34
CA SER A 116 -9.92 4.53 5.71
C SER A 116 -9.66 3.04 5.50
N LEU A 117 -9.17 2.65 4.32
CA LEU A 117 -8.82 1.27 3.98
C LEU A 117 -7.71 0.73 4.89
N LYS A 118 -6.64 1.53 5.09
CA LYS A 118 -5.56 1.23 6.03
C LYS A 118 -6.10 0.90 7.42
N LYS A 119 -6.95 1.78 7.97
CA LYS A 119 -7.51 1.61 9.32
C LYS A 119 -8.35 0.34 9.44
N GLN A 120 -9.19 0.08 8.44
CA GLN A 120 -10.03 -1.12 8.42
C GLN A 120 -9.19 -2.40 8.36
N TYR A 121 -8.18 -2.43 7.50
CA TYR A 121 -7.23 -3.54 7.40
C TYR A 121 -6.51 -3.78 8.73
N LEU A 122 -5.88 -2.76 9.31
CA LEU A 122 -5.14 -2.89 10.57
C LEU A 122 -6.03 -3.35 11.73
N ASN A 123 -7.28 -2.87 11.80
CA ASN A 123 -8.23 -3.32 12.82
C ASN A 123 -8.58 -4.81 12.67
N GLN A 124 -8.72 -5.29 11.44
CA GLN A 124 -8.95 -6.70 11.16
C GLN A 124 -7.76 -7.55 11.62
N GLU A 125 -6.53 -7.13 11.30
CA GLU A 125 -5.32 -7.85 11.70
C GLU A 125 -5.12 -7.87 13.22
N LEU A 126 -5.37 -6.76 13.91
CA LEU A 126 -5.34 -6.72 15.37
C LEU A 126 -6.35 -7.69 16.00
N THR A 127 -7.55 -7.78 15.42
CA THR A 127 -8.61 -8.69 15.91
C THR A 127 -8.20 -10.16 15.71
N LYS A 128 -7.59 -10.49 14.57
CA LYS A 128 -7.07 -11.84 14.30
C LYS A 128 -5.99 -12.24 15.30
N THR A 129 -5.03 -11.36 15.57
CA THR A 129 -3.94 -11.61 16.54
C THR A 129 -4.50 -11.86 17.95
N ASN A 130 -5.40 -11.01 18.43
CA ASN A 130 -6.00 -11.13 19.76
C ASN A 130 -6.80 -12.44 19.94
N ASN A 131 -7.50 -12.89 18.90
CA ASN A 131 -8.25 -14.14 18.95
C ASN A 131 -7.32 -15.36 18.98
N ASN A 132 -6.20 -15.31 18.26
CA ASN A 132 -5.21 -16.39 18.21
C ASN A 132 -4.46 -16.54 19.56
N GLU A 133 -4.23 -15.44 20.28
CA GLU A 133 -3.65 -15.47 21.64
C GLU A 133 -4.61 -16.07 22.67
N LYS A 134 -5.91 -15.74 22.63
CA LYS A 134 -6.92 -16.31 23.53
C LYS A 134 -7.13 -17.82 23.37
N SER A 135 -6.88 -18.36 22.18
CA SER A 135 -6.94 -19.82 21.95
C SER A 135 -5.72 -20.59 22.48
N ARG A 136 -4.64 -19.90 22.89
CA ARG A 136 -3.39 -20.52 23.35
C ARG A 136 -3.24 -20.59 24.87
N THR A 137 -4.13 -19.97 25.64
CA THR A 137 -4.14 -20.15 27.10
C THR A 137 -4.65 -21.55 27.47
N PRO A 138 -3.88 -22.35 28.23
CA PRO A 138 -4.32 -23.66 28.69
C PRO A 138 -5.58 -23.49 29.54
N LYS A 139 -6.63 -24.28 29.27
CA LYS A 139 -7.72 -24.46 30.23
C LYS A 139 -7.11 -25.12 31.47
N LYS A 140 -7.11 -24.38 32.58
CA LYS A 140 -6.84 -24.95 33.91
C LYS A 140 -7.93 -25.96 34.26
#